data_AF-A0A9P0LDE1-F1
#
_entry.id   AF-A0A9P0LDE1-F1
#
_cell.length_a   1.000
_cell.length_b   1.000
_cell.length_c   1.000
_cell.angle_alpha   90.00
_cell.angle_beta   90.00
_cell.angle_gamma   90.00
#
_symmetry.space_group_name_H-M   'P 1'
#
loop_
_entity.id
_entity.type
_entity.pdbx_description
1 polymer ?
#
loop_
_entity_poly.entity_id
_entity_poly.type
_entity_poly.pdbx_seq_one_letter_code
_entity_poly.pdbx_strand_id
1 'polypeptide(L)' 'MNYKLKIGKILPLYKKDDVHSMENYRPLTLCSSFSKLLEYGFMDRLLKLVEENKLINE' A
#
# COMPACT_ATOMS: atom_id res chain seq x y z
N MET A 1 3.06 -24.10 7.39
CA MET A 1 2.78 -22.81 8.08
C MET A 1 2.56 -21.75 6.99
N ASN A 2 1.31 -21.30 6.80
CA ASN A 2 0.97 -20.32 5.75
C ASN A 2 1.18 -18.90 6.29
N TYR A 3 2.37 -18.32 6.12
CA TYR A 3 2.65 -16.93 6.50
C TYR A 3 1.97 -15.98 5.52
N LYS A 4 0.81 -15.42 5.90
CA LYS A 4 0.04 -14.50 5.07
C LYS A 4 0.43 -13.04 5.34
N LEU A 5 1.48 -12.57 4.67
CA LEU A 5 1.94 -11.16 4.73
C LEU A 5 1.14 -10.21 3.82
N LYS A 6 0.36 -10.76 2.88
CA LYS A 6 -0.42 -10.02 1.88
C LYS A 6 -1.91 -9.91 2.22
N ILE A 7 -2.27 -9.90 3.51
CA ILE A 7 -3.65 -9.60 3.92
C ILE A 7 -3.75 -8.11 4.23
N GLY A 8 -4.66 -7.43 3.54
CA GLY A 8 -5.05 -6.06 3.84
C GLY A 8 -6.56 -5.97 4.06
N LYS A 9 -6.99 -5.03 4.90
CA LYS A 9 -8.41 -4.70 5.10
C LYS A 9 -8.77 -3.54 4.16
N ILE A 10 -9.79 -3.70 3.33
CA ILE A 10 -10.28 -2.62 2.47
C ILE A 10 -11.28 -1.78 3.28
N LEU A 11 -11.08 -0.46 3.32
CA LEU A 11 -12.00 0.50 3.93
C LEU A 11 -12.32 1.62 2.94
N PRO A 12 -13.60 2.02 2.78
CA PRO A 12 -13.95 3.24 2.08
C PRO A 12 -13.62 4.45 2.94
N LEU A 13 -12.71 5.31 2.47
CA LEU A 13 -12.40 6.59 3.12
C LEU A 13 -13.09 7.72 2.37
N TYR A 14 -13.89 8.50 3.09
CA TYR A 14 -14.51 9.71 2.56
C TYR A 14 -13.44 10.72 2.13
N LYS A 15 -13.59 11.28 0.92
CA LYS A 15 -12.67 12.27 0.37
C LYS A 15 -13.21 13.71 0.53
N LYS A 16 -14.33 14.05 -0.13
CA LYS A 16 -14.94 15.40 -0.15
C LYS A 16 -16.38 15.35 -0.74
N ASP A 17 -17.12 16.44 -0.59
CA ASP A 17 -18.44 16.74 -1.15
C ASP A 17 -19.62 16.12 -0.38
N ASP A 18 -20.57 15.46 -1.03
CA ASP A 18 -21.70 14.84 -0.34
C ASP A 18 -21.28 13.50 0.29
N VAL A 19 -21.42 13.38 1.60
CA VAL A 19 -21.11 12.15 2.38
C VAL A 19 -22.06 11.00 2.08
N HIS A 20 -23.23 11.28 1.50
CA HIS A 20 -24.20 10.26 1.09
C HIS A 20 -23.96 9.73 -0.32
N SER A 21 -23.13 10.40 -1.12
CA SER A 21 -22.71 9.91 -2.44
C SER A 21 -21.57 8.90 -2.31
N MET A 22 -21.77 7.69 -2.84
CA MET A 22 -20.76 6.63 -2.83
C MET A 22 -19.50 7.00 -3.63
N GLU A 23 -19.63 7.81 -4.67
CA GLU A 23 -18.54 8.25 -5.55
C GLU A 23 -17.46 9.06 -4.80
N ASN A 24 -17.86 9.65 -3.66
CA ASN A 24 -17.00 10.47 -2.82
C ASN A 24 -16.14 9.66 -1.84
N TYR A 25 -16.23 8.33 -1.88
CA TYR A 25 -15.39 7.43 -1.08
C TYR A 25 -14.32 6.76 -1.94
N ARG A 26 -13.10 6.71 -1.40
CA ARG A 26 -11.98 6.00 -2.01
C ARG A 26 -11.71 4.70 -1.26
N PRO A 27 -11.59 3.56 -1.95
CA PRO A 27 -11.15 2.34 -1.29
C PRO A 27 -9.67 2.48 -0.92
N LEU A 28 -9.36 2.31 0.36
CA LEU A 28 -8.00 2.20 0.89
C LEU A 28 -7.77 0.81 1.45
N THR A 29 -6.59 0.24 1.18
CA THR A 29 -6.17 -1.02 1.77
C THR A 29 -5.28 -0.74 2.97
N LEU A 30 -5.74 -1.10 4.16
CA LEU A 30 -4.95 -1.05 5.38
C LEU A 30 -4.16 -2.36 5.52
N CYS A 31 -2.84 -2.27 5.31
CA CYS A 31 -1.92 -3.39 5.53
C CYS A 31 -1.73 -3.63 7.03
N SER A 32 -1.40 -4.87 7.41
CA SER A 32 -0.99 -5.17 8.79
C SER A 32 0.29 -4.41 9.15
N SER A 33 0.43 -4.00 10.41
CA SER A 33 1.65 -3.32 10.89
C SER A 33 2.91 -4.16 10.65
N PHE A 34 2.79 -5.48 10.73
CA PHE A 34 3.90 -6.39 10.47
C PHE A 34 4.33 -6.37 8.99
N SER A 35 3.38 -6.37 8.05
CA SER A 35 3.67 -6.22 6.62
C SER A 35 4.37 -4.89 6.34
N LYS A 36 3.93 -3.80 6.99
CA LYS A 36 4.54 -2.47 6.81
C LYS A 36 5.97 -2.40 7.34
N LEU A 37 6.24 -3.04 8.48
CA LEU A 37 7.59 -3.11 9.06
C LEU A 37 8.54 -3.87 8.13
N LEU A 38 8.10 -4.98 7.54
CA LEU A 38 8.90 -5.74 6.58
C LEU A 38 9.16 -4.95 5.30
N GLU A 39 8.13 -4.28 4.76
CA GLU A 39 8.30 -3.36 3.62
C GLU A 39 9.36 -2.30 3.92
N TYR A 40 9.29 -1.67 5.09
CA TYR A 40 10.23 -0.64 5.50
C TYR A 40 11.66 -1.17 5.61
N GLY A 41 11.87 -2.34 6.22
CA GLY A 41 13.20 -2.94 6.36
C GLY A 41 13.86 -3.34 5.04
N PHE A 42 13.06 -3.61 4.00
CA PHE A 42 13.54 -3.94 2.66
C PHE A 42 13.62 -2.74 1.70
N MET A 43 12.94 -1.63 2.03
CA MET A 43 12.65 -0.54 1.10
C MET A 43 13.92 0.07 0.48
N ASP A 44 14.92 0.36 1.30
CA ASP A 44 16.19 0.97 0.86
C ASP A 44 16.92 0.09 -0.15
N ARG A 45 17.04 -1.21 0.15
CA ARG A 45 17.65 -2.19 -0.77
C ARG A 45 16.88 -2.31 -2.07
N LEU A 46 15.55 -2.29 -2.01
CA LEU A 46 14.70 -2.36 -3.20
C LEU A 46 14.92 -1.13 -4.09
N LEU A 47 14.85 0.07 -3.52
CA LEU A 47 15.00 1.31 -4.27
C LEU A 47 16.37 1.38 -4.94
N LYS A 48 17.43 1.06 -4.20
CA LYS A 48 18.79 0.98 -4.76
C LYS A 48 18.86 0.05 -5.96
N LEU A 49 18.28 -1.15 -5.85
CA LEU A 49 18.24 -2.11 -6.96
C LEU A 49 17.44 -1.60 -8.16
N VAL A 50 16.31 -0.93 -7.90
CA VAL A 50 15.47 -0.32 -8.95
C VAL A 50 16.24 0.78 -9.69
N GLU A 51 16.95 1.63 -8.97
CA GLU A 51 17.75 2.74 -9.54
C GLU A 51 18.96 2.22 -10.32
N GLU A 52 19.76 1.31 -9.74
CA GLU A 52 20.95 0.74 -10.38
C GLU A 52 20.63 0.05 -11.70
N ASN A 53 19.49 -0.63 -11.77
CA ASN A 53 19.06 -1.38 -12.95
C ASN A 53 18.07 -0.61 -13.83
N LYS A 54 17.72 0.65 -13.49
CA LYS A 54 16.74 1.48 -14.20
C LYS A 54 15.44 0.73 -14.49
N LEU A 55 14.95 -0.01 -13.49
CA LEU A 55 13.79 -0.93 -13.67
C LEU A 55 12.47 -0.20 -13.82
N ILE A 56 12.42 1.05 -13.37
CA ILE A 56 11.27 1.94 -13.53
C ILE A 56 11.82 3.15 -14.29
N ASN A 57 11.39 3.30 -15.53
CA ASN A 57 11.62 4.51 -16.32
C ASN A 57 10.41 5.43 -16.18
N GLU A 58 10.62 6.75 -16.34
CA GLU A 58 9.56 7.73 -16.61
C GLU A 58 8.84 7.43 -17.93
#